data_AF-G9WZB3-F1
#
_entry.id   AF-G9WZB3-F1
#
_cell.length_a   1.000
_cell.length_b   1.000
_cell.length_c   1.000
_cell.angle_alpha   90.00
_cell.angle_beta   90.00
_cell.angle_gamma   90.00
#
_symmetry.space_group_name_H-M   'P 1'
#
loop_
_entity.id
_entity.type
_entity.pdbx_description
1 polymer ?
#
loop_
_entity_poly.entity_id
_entity_poly.type
_entity_poly.pdbx_seq_one_letter_code
_entity_poly.pdbx_strand_id
1 'polypeptide(L)' 'MTELGYEIKHGKHIAFKPKDKQRFTRAKTIGEDYTEERLRERITENQTIKTPSVKKRIGNVININTNIKVKESKGYEY' A
#
# COMPACT_ATOMS: atom_id res chain seq x y z
N MET A 1 -3.44 13.79 1.69
CA MET A 1 -3.03 14.47 0.44
C MET A 1 -2.04 15.59 0.69
N THR A 2 -2.26 16.43 1.71
CA THR A 2 -1.27 17.42 2.17
C THR A 2 0.06 16.77 2.56
N GLU A 3 0.03 15.60 3.20
CA GLU A 3 1.22 14.79 3.52
C GLU A 3 1.99 14.31 2.28
N LEU A 4 1.29 14.10 1.16
CA LEU A 4 1.88 13.75 -0.14
C LEU A 4 2.27 15.00 -0.96
N GLY A 5 2.16 16.20 -0.39
CA GLY A 5 2.47 17.46 -1.06
C GLY A 5 1.42 17.92 -2.07
N TYR A 6 0.17 17.47 -1.94
CA TYR A 6 -0.93 17.91 -2.80
C TYR A 6 -1.89 18.84 -2.05
N GLU A 7 -2.15 20.00 -2.65
CA GLU A 7 -3.23 20.91 -2.26
C GLU A 7 -4.49 20.59 -3.07
N ILE A 8 -5.64 20.52 -2.39
CA ILE A 8 -6.94 20.22 -3.01
C ILE A 8 -7.90 21.37 -2.72
N LYS A 9 -8.57 21.86 -3.75
CA LYS A 9 -9.68 22.82 -3.64
C LYS A 9 -10.99 22.17 -4.02
N HIS A 10 -11.99 22.37 -3.18
CA HIS A 10 -13.37 21.94 -3.41
C HIS A 10 -14.20 23.11 -3.93
N GLY A 11 -15.07 22.85 -4.88
CA GLY A 11 -15.97 23.81 -5.54
C GLY A 11 -16.90 23.01 -6.46
N LYS A 12 -17.43 23.61 -7.54
CA LYS A 12 -18.22 22.83 -8.53
C LYS A 12 -17.48 21.60 -9.08
N HIS A 13 -16.15 21.68 -9.17
CA HIS A 13 -15.28 20.55 -9.51
C HIS A 13 -14.06 20.59 -8.60
N ILE A 14 -13.53 19.42 -8.24
CA ILE A 14 -12.27 19.32 -7.50
C ILE A 14 -11.12 19.86 -8.35
N ALA A 15 -10.19 20.58 -7.72
CA ALA A 15 -8.95 20.99 -8.34
C ALA A 15 -7.75 20.55 -7.50
N PHE A 16 -6.74 19.99 -8.17
CA PHE A 16 -5.52 19.47 -7.56
C PHE A 16 -4.34 20.37 -7.90
N LYS A 17 -3.47 20.62 -6.94
CA LYS A 17 -2.19 21.28 -7.16
C LYS A 17 -1.06 20.44 -6.54
N PRO A 18 -0.18 19.85 -7.36
CA PRO A 18 1.03 19.20 -6.85
C PRO A 18 2.03 20.24 -6.37
N LYS A 19 2.89 19.85 -5.43
CA LYS A 19 3.96 20.70 -4.87
C LYS A 19 4.84 21.36 -5.95
N ASP A 20 5.10 20.65 -7.04
CA ASP A 20 6.02 21.11 -8.09
C ASP A 20 5.38 22.09 -9.09
N LYS A 21 4.06 22.30 -9.01
CA LYS A 21 3.34 23.19 -9.94
C LYS A 21 2.69 24.35 -9.20
N GLN A 22 2.77 25.53 -9.81
CA GLN A 22 2.15 26.73 -9.26
C GLN A 22 0.62 26.78 -9.48
N ARG A 23 0.11 26.08 -10.50
CA ARG A 23 -1.30 26.16 -10.93
C ARG A 23 -2.11 24.93 -10.50
N PHE A 24 -3.38 25.17 -10.16
CA PHE A 24 -4.36 24.10 -9.94
C PHE A 24 -4.84 23.52 -11.28
N THR A 25 -4.94 22.20 -11.35
CA THR A 25 -5.54 21.47 -12.47
C THR A 25 -6.92 20.99 -12.06
N ARG A 26 -7.94 21.29 -12.87
CA ARG A 26 -9.31 20.85 -12.59
C ARG A 26 -9.47 19.38 -12.95
N ALA A 27 -10.09 18.60 -12.06
CA ALA A 27 -10.30 17.17 -12.25
C ALA A 27 -11.07 16.86 -13.55
N LYS A 28 -12.08 17.69 -13.89
CA LYS A 28 -12.86 17.56 -15.13
C LYS A 28 -12.01 17.57 -16.41
N THR A 29 -10.84 18.20 -16.38
CA THR A 29 -9.93 18.30 -17.53
C THR A 29 -9.12 17.02 -17.71
N ILE A 30 -8.96 16.25 -16.63
CA ILE A 30 -8.24 14.96 -16.65
C ILE A 30 -9.17 13.87 -17.21
N GLY A 31 -10.44 13.88 -16.82
CA GLY A 31 -11.47 12.98 -17.36
C GLY A 31 -12.66 12.78 -16.42
N GLU A 32 -13.69 12.08 -16.89
CA GLU A 32 -14.93 11.77 -16.15
C GLU A 32 -14.66 10.86 -14.93
N ASP A 33 -13.64 10.02 -15.02
CA ASP A 33 -13.17 9.12 -13.97
C ASP A 33 -12.56 9.81 -12.75
N TYR A 34 -12.27 11.11 -12.86
CA TYR A 34 -11.69 11.92 -11.78
C TYR A 34 -12.72 12.82 -11.11
N THR A 35 -14.01 12.55 -11.31
CA THR A 35 -15.10 13.17 -10.56
C THR A 35 -15.05 12.76 -9.09
N GLU A 36 -15.63 13.59 -8.22
CA GLU A 36 -15.62 13.34 -6.78
C GLU A 36 -16.30 12.02 -6.42
N GLU A 37 -17.41 11.70 -7.08
CA GLU A 37 -18.17 10.47 -6.88
C GLU A 37 -17.33 9.24 -7.25
N ARG A 38 -16.73 9.22 -8.45
CA ARG A 38 -15.86 8.12 -8.91
C ARG A 38 -14.63 7.92 -8.04
N LEU A 39 -14.01 9.01 -7.57
CA LEU A 39 -12.86 8.92 -6.67
C LEU A 39 -13.26 8.36 -5.30
N ARG A 40 -14.43 8.74 -4.77
CA ARG A 40 -14.96 8.17 -3.52
C ARG A 40 -15.26 6.68 -3.67
N GLU A 41 -15.96 6.29 -4.74
CA GLU A 41 -16.25 4.89 -5.07
C GLU A 41 -14.97 4.06 -5.14
N ARG A 42 -13.97 4.52 -5.92
CA ARG A 42 -12.67 3.83 -6.03
C ARG A 42 -11.94 3.69 -4.69
N ILE A 43 -11.99 4.70 -3.83
CA ILE A 43 -11.37 4.62 -2.50
C ILE A 43 -12.09 3.55 -1.66
N THR A 44 -13.42 3.52 -1.68
CA THR A 44 -14.20 2.51 -0.94
C THR A 44 -13.96 1.10 -1.48
N GLU A 45 -13.92 0.92 -2.80
CA GLU A 45 -13.58 -0.36 -3.44
C GLU A 45 -12.17 -0.83 -3.04
N ASN A 46 -11.17 0.05 -3.13
CA ASN A 46 -9.80 -0.28 -2.75
C ASN A 46 -9.66 -0.64 -1.26
N GLN A 47 -10.47 -0.07 -0.36
CA GLN A 47 -10.50 -0.47 1.04
C GLN A 47 -11.07 -1.88 1.25
N THR A 48 -12.01 -2.31 0.38
CA THR A 48 -12.60 -3.66 0.45
C THR A 48 -11.68 -4.73 -0.13
N ILE A 49 -10.79 -4.36 -1.06
CA ILE A 49 -9.72 -5.23 -1.54
C ILE A 49 -8.69 -5.37 -0.42
N LYS A 50 -8.97 -6.26 0.53
CA LYS A 50 -8.01 -6.71 1.53
C LYS A 50 -6.81 -7.29 0.79
N THR A 51 -5.73 -6.53 0.70
CA THR A 51 -4.44 -7.07 0.31
C THR A 51 -4.11 -8.20 1.29
N PRO A 52 -3.84 -9.44 0.82
CA PRO A 52 -3.48 -10.52 1.73
C PRO A 52 -2.19 -10.09 2.45
N SER A 53 -2.30 -9.86 3.76
CA SER A 53 -1.34 -9.00 4.48
C SER A 53 0.08 -9.53 4.50
N VAL A 54 0.32 -10.82 4.30
CA VAL A 54 1.66 -11.40 4.37
C VAL A 54 1.68 -12.67 3.50
N LYS A 55 2.61 -12.77 2.54
CA LYS A 55 3.07 -14.10 2.11
C LYS A 55 3.72 -14.73 3.35
N LYS A 56 3.02 -15.66 4.03
CA LYS A 56 3.53 -16.36 5.23
C LYS A 56 4.97 -16.80 4.97
N ARG A 57 5.93 -16.11 5.59
CA ARG A 57 7.35 -16.48 5.58
C ARG A 57 7.45 -17.75 6.42
N ILE A 58 7.54 -18.90 5.73
CA ILE A 58 8.01 -20.22 6.18
C ILE A 58 7.82 -20.47 7.69
N GLY A 59 6.74 -21.17 8.05
CA GLY A 59 6.27 -21.30 9.44
C GLY A 59 7.14 -22.14 10.38
N ASN A 60 8.10 -22.92 9.89
CA ASN A 60 8.91 -23.80 10.75
C ASN A 60 10.40 -23.54 10.55
N VAL A 61 10.94 -22.53 11.22
CA VAL A 61 12.39 -22.35 11.36
C VAL A 61 12.84 -23.24 12.52
N ILE A 62 13.45 -24.39 12.22
CA ILE A 62 14.03 -25.27 13.24
C ILE A 62 15.41 -24.71 13.61
N ASN A 63 15.57 -24.25 14.85
CA ASN A 63 16.87 -23.86 15.38
C ASN A 63 17.72 -25.12 15.60
N ILE A 64 18.65 -25.36 14.68
CA ILE A 64 19.53 -26.53 14.64
C ILE A 64 20.37 -26.65 15.93
N ASN A 65 20.82 -25.54 16.49
CA ASN A 65 21.67 -25.52 17.70
C ASN A 65 20.94 -25.99 18.97
N THR A 66 19.60 -25.89 18.97
CA THR A 66 18.74 -26.30 20.09
C THR A 66 18.10 -27.67 19.90
N ASN A 67 18.17 -28.25 18.71
CA ASN A 67 17.48 -29.50 18.43
C ASN A 67 18.35 -30.71 18.80
N ILE A 68 17.95 -31.39 19.87
CA ILE A 68 18.65 -32.55 20.44
C ILE A 68 18.85 -33.67 19.41
N LYS A 69 17.84 -33.92 18.57
CA LYS A 69 17.89 -34.97 17.53
C LYS A 69 18.95 -34.73 16.47
N VAL A 70 19.33 -33.45 16.23
CA VAL A 70 20.35 -33.10 15.24
C VAL A 70 21.75 -33.29 15.83
N LYS A 71 21.95 -33.02 17.12
CA LYS A 71 23.22 -33.26 17.83
C LYS A 71 23.53 -34.74 18.03
N GLU A 72 22.50 -35.58 18.06
CA GLU A 72 22.65 -37.05 18.13
C GLU A 72 22.93 -37.69 16.77
N SER A 73 22.89 -36.92 15.67
CA SER A 73 23.25 -37.39 14.34
C SER A 73 24.75 -37.68 14.25
N LYS A 74 25.11 -38.84 13.70
CA LYS A 74 26.50 -39.28 13.51
C LYS A 74 27.37 -38.32 12.69
N GLY A 75 26.76 -37.44 11.89
CA GLY A 75 27.46 -36.49 11.03
C GLY A 75 27.47 -35.05 11.54
N TYR A 76 27.07 -34.80 12.80
CA TYR A 76 27.12 -33.46 13.39
C TYR A 76 28.50 -33.21 14.01
N GLU A 77 29.35 -32.51 13.27
CA GLU A 77 30.66 -32.06 13.76
C GLU A 77 30.52 -30.69 14.45
N TYR A 78 31.30 -30.48 15.52
CA TYR A 78 31.17 -29.36 16.47
C TYR A 78 31.89 -28.09 16.03
#